data_AF-A0A5C8S201-F1
#
_entry.id   AF-A0A5C8S201-F1
#
_cell.length_a   1.000
_cell.length_b   1.000
_cell.length_c   1.000
_cell.angle_alpha   90.00
_cell.angle_beta   90.00
_cell.angle_gamma   90.00
#
_symmetry.space_group_name_H-M   'P 1'
#
loop_
_entity.id
_entity.type
_entity.pdbx_description
1 polymer ?
#
loop_
_entity_poly.entity_id
_entity_poly.type
_entity_poly.pdbx_seq_one_letter_code
_entity_poly.pdbx_strand_id
1 'polypeptide(L)' 'MSQAQLSALADRIQDAWENGRICSLVGRGCRARIVRIARLLDAGRIDADRALRLAMEAEGAAMCFAPLPAEPAR' A
#
# COMPACT_ATOMS: atom_id res chain seq x y z
N MET A 1 -11.38 8.97 7.86
CA MET A 1 -10.95 8.15 6.71
C MET A 1 -12.05 7.15 6.38
N SER A 2 -12.50 7.08 5.13
CA SER A 2 -13.48 6.09 4.68
C SER A 2 -12.79 4.91 3.99
N GLN A 3 -13.52 3.81 3.82
CA GLN A 3 -13.06 2.65 3.07
C GLN A 3 -12.59 3.01 1.66
N ALA A 4 -13.34 3.88 0.97
CA ALA A 4 -12.99 4.34 -0.37
C ALA A 4 -11.63 5.07 -0.41
N GLN A 5 -11.29 5.82 0.64
CA GLN A 5 -10.00 6.50 0.72
C GLN A 5 -8.84 5.52 0.94
N LEU A 6 -9.05 4.45 1.71
CA LEU A 6 -8.06 3.37 1.88
C LEU A 6 -7.86 2.59 0.58
N SER A 7 -8.93 2.32 -0.17
CA SER A 7 -8.82 1.72 -1.51
C SER A 7 -8.02 2.61 -2.46
N ALA A 8 -8.30 3.92 -2.50
CA ALA A 8 -7.54 4.84 -3.34
C ALA A 8 -6.03 4.84 -2.99
N LEU A 9 -5.68 4.77 -1.71
CA LEU A 9 -4.29 4.62 -1.25
C LEU A 9 -3.64 3.32 -1.77
N ALA A 10 -4.36 2.20 -1.66
CA ALA A 10 -3.91 0.90 -2.16
C ALA A 10 -3.68 0.92 -3.69
N ASP A 11 -4.56 1.59 -4.42
CA ASP A 11 -4.49 1.72 -5.88
C ASP A 11 -3.32 2.61 -6.32
N ARG A 12 -3.05 3.72 -5.60
CA ARG A 12 -1.85 4.55 -5.86
C ARG A 12 -0.55 3.78 -5.76
N ILE A 13 -0.43 2.89 -4.78
CA ILE A 13 0.76 2.04 -4.63
C ILE A 13 0.85 1.07 -5.81
N GLN A 14 -0.28 0.47 -6.21
CA GLN A 14 -0.35 -0.41 -7.38
C GLN A 14 0.12 0.29 -8.65
N ASP A 15 -0.47 1.44 -8.96
CA ASP A 15 -0.09 2.24 -10.12
C ASP A 15 1.40 2.62 -10.08
N ALA A 16 1.94 2.92 -8.90
CA ALA A 16 3.35 3.26 -8.77
C ALA A 16 4.29 2.11 -9.15
N TRP A 17 4.02 0.87 -8.74
CA TRP A 17 4.90 -0.23 -9.13
C TRP A 17 4.65 -0.70 -10.56
N GLU A 18 3.41 -0.65 -11.06
CA GLU A 18 3.08 -1.08 -12.43
C GLU A 18 3.78 -0.18 -13.46
N ASN A 19 3.94 1.10 -13.12
CA ASN A 19 4.66 2.08 -13.93
C ASN A 19 6.17 2.17 -13.59
N GLY A 20 6.71 1.22 -12.82
CA GLY A 20 8.14 1.16 -12.52
C GLY A 20 8.66 2.37 -11.73
N ARG A 21 7.84 3.00 -10.88
CA ARG A 21 8.26 4.10 -10.00
C ARG A 21 8.77 3.63 -8.65
N ILE A 22 8.34 2.46 -8.19
CA ILE A 22 8.74 1.85 -6.91
C ILE A 22 9.00 0.35 -7.05
N CYS A 23 9.66 -0.25 -6.07
CA CYS A 23 9.87 -1.70 -5.98
C CYS A 23 8.54 -2.46 -5.89
N SER A 24 8.30 -3.37 -6.83
CA SER A 24 7.06 -4.15 -6.87
C SER A 24 6.90 -5.14 -5.71
N LEU A 25 8.00 -5.64 -5.14
CA LEU A 25 7.96 -6.54 -3.98
C LEU A 25 7.46 -5.81 -2.73
N VAL A 26 8.06 -4.65 -2.43
CA VAL A 26 7.66 -3.81 -1.29
C VAL A 26 6.26 -3.25 -1.53
N GLY A 27 5.99 -2.73 -2.73
CA GLY A 27 4.69 -2.19 -3.11
C GLY A 27 3.55 -3.17 -2.89
N ARG A 28 3.66 -4.42 -3.39
CA ARG A 28 2.63 -5.46 -3.19
C ARG A 28 2.37 -5.75 -1.71
N GLY A 29 3.43 -5.85 -0.90
CA GLY A 29 3.31 -6.04 0.55
C GLY A 29 2.58 -4.89 1.24
N CYS A 30 2.96 -3.65 0.93
CA CYS A 30 2.31 -2.45 1.48
C CYS A 30 0.85 -2.33 1.04
N ARG A 31 0.52 -2.60 -0.23
CA ARG A 31 -0.88 -2.63 -0.69
C ARG A 31 -1.70 -3.67 0.08
N ALA A 32 -1.19 -4.90 0.21
CA ALA A 32 -1.87 -5.95 0.96
C ALA A 32 -2.11 -5.54 2.42
N ARG A 33 -1.15 -4.84 3.03
CA ARG A 33 -1.29 -4.26 4.37
C ARG A 33 -2.43 -3.23 4.43
N ILE A 34 -2.55 -2.31 3.46
CA ILE A 34 -3.65 -1.33 3.41
C ILE A 34 -5.01 -2.02 3.26
N VAL A 35 -5.11 -3.04 2.41
CA VAL A 35 -6.34 -3.85 2.28
C VAL A 35 -6.69 -4.54 3.61
N ARG A 36 -5.70 -5.00 4.37
CA ARG A 36 -5.94 -5.58 5.70
C ARG A 36 -6.42 -4.54 6.71
N ILE A 37 -5.87 -3.32 6.66
CA ILE A 37 -6.28 -2.18 7.50
C ILE A 37 -7.75 -1.82 7.21
N ALA A 38 -8.12 -1.73 5.95
CA ALA A 38 -9.50 -1.50 5.51
C ALA A 38 -10.49 -2.50 6.12
N ARG A 39 -10.15 -3.80 6.04
CA ARG A 39 -10.96 -4.87 6.68
C ARG A 39 -11.04 -4.75 8.21
N LEU A 40 -10.00 -4.23 8.87
CA LEU A 40 -10.01 -4.02 10.32
C LEU A 40 -10.90 -2.84 10.71
N LEU A 41 -10.90 -1.77 9.89
CA LEU A 41 -11.78 -0.62 10.05
C LEU A 41 -13.25 -1.05 9.88
N ASP A 42 -13.56 -1.76 8.79
CA ASP A 42 -14.92 -2.27 8.53
C ASP A 42 -15.45 -3.16 9.66
N ALA A 43 -14.57 -3.97 10.25
CA ALA A 43 -14.90 -4.84 11.38
C ALA A 43 -14.97 -4.10 12.74
N GLY A 44 -14.79 -2.78 12.76
CA GLY A 44 -14.80 -1.97 13.99
C GLY A 44 -13.65 -2.29 14.94
N ARG A 45 -12.56 -2.91 14.45
CA ARG A 45 -11.40 -3.31 15.28
C ARG A 45 -10.40 -2.20 15.49
N ILE A 46 -10.45 -1.15 14.67
CA ILE A 46 -9.68 0.08 14.78
C ILE A 46 -10.55 1.27 14.37
N ASP A 47 -10.26 2.45 14.90
CA ASP A 47 -10.91 3.69 14.46
C ASP A 47 -10.32 4.21 13.14
N ALA A 48 -11.01 5.19 12.54
CA ALA A 48 -10.67 5.77 11.25
C ALA A 48 -9.34 6.52 11.25
N ASP A 49 -8.95 7.13 12.37
CA ASP A 49 -7.70 7.90 12.49
C ASP A 49 -6.50 6.95 12.59
N ARG A 50 -6.66 5.84 13.32
CA ARG A 50 -5.66 4.79 13.40
C ARG A 50 -5.49 4.09 12.06
N ALA A 51 -6.60 3.82 11.35
CA ALA A 51 -6.56 3.27 10.01
C ALA A 51 -5.79 4.18 9.05
N LEU A 52 -6.05 5.49 9.09
CA LEU A 52 -5.31 6.48 8.31
C LEU A 52 -3.81 6.44 8.58
N ARG A 53 -3.40 6.56 9.85
CA ARG A 53 -1.97 6.58 10.22
C ARG A 53 -1.26 5.33 9.72
N LEU A 54 -1.83 4.15 9.94
CA LEU A 54 -1.25 2.88 9.49
C LEU A 54 -1.17 2.76 7.97
N ALA A 55 -2.13 3.33 7.23
CA ALA A 55 -2.13 3.31 5.78
C ALA A 55 -1.07 4.27 5.21
N MET A 56 -0.91 5.46 5.80
CA MET A 56 0.14 6.41 5.44
C MET A 56 1.55 5.86 5.72
N GLU A 57 1.73 5.17 6.84
CA GLU A 57 3.00 4.47 7.13
C GLU A 57 3.34 3.45 6.02
N ALA A 58 2.34 2.67 5.58
CA ALA A 58 2.53 1.68 4.52
C ALA A 58 2.82 2.32 3.15
N GLU A 59 2.11 3.38 2.80
CA GLU A 59 2.39 4.16 1.58
C GLU A 59 3.79 4.77 1.62
N GLY A 60 4.15 5.45 2.71
CA GLY A 60 5.47 6.04 2.89
C GLY A 60 6.57 4.99 2.73
N ALA A 61 6.43 3.84 3.39
CA ALA A 61 7.37 2.73 3.25
C ALA A 61 7.46 2.23 1.80
N ALA A 62 6.33 2.11 1.08
CA ALA A 62 6.35 1.69 -0.32
C ALA A 62 7.10 2.68 -1.22
N MET A 63 6.93 3.98 -0.97
CA MET A 63 7.54 5.05 -1.75
C MET A 63 9.05 5.24 -1.48
N CYS A 64 9.60 4.61 -0.43
CA CYS A 64 11.03 4.69 -0.13
C CYS A 64 11.92 3.78 -1.00
N PHE A 65 11.36 2.77 -1.67
CA PHE A 65 12.16 1.77 -2.38
C PHE A 65 12.01 1.94 -3.89
N ALA A 66 13.09 2.32 -4.56
CA ALA A 66 13.18 2.35 -6.01
C ALA A 66 13.00 0.94 -6.63
N PRO A 67 12.59 0.82 -7.90
CA PRO A 67 12.48 -0.46 -8.58
C PRO A 67 13.79 -1.25 -8.57
N LEU A 68 13.67 -2.58 -8.48
CA LEU A 68 14.81 -3.46 -8.72
C LEU A 68 15.08 -3.55 -10.24
N PRO A 69 16.35 -3.69 -10.65
CA PRO A 69 16.66 -4.02 -12.04
C PRO A 69 16.01 -5.35 -12.43
N ALA A 70 15.73 -5.51 -13.73
CA ALA A 70 15.23 -6.78 -14.24
C ALA A 70 16.24 -7.89 -13.94
N GLU A 71 15.74 -9.04 -13.44
CA GLU A 71 16.58 -10.23 -13.37
C GLU A 71 16.94 -10.65 -14.80
N PRO A 72 18.18 -11.11 -15.04
CA PRO A 72 18.51 -11.73 -16.30
C PRO A 72 17.57 -12.93 -16.54
N ALA A 73 17.12 -13.09 -17.78
CA ALA A 73 16.34 -14.27 -18.15
C ALA A 73 17.15 -15.53 -17.79
N ARG A 74 16.50 -16.45 -17.07
CA ARG A 74 17.10 -17.75 -16.72
C ARG A 74 17.21 -18.66 -17.93
#